data_AF-A0A8E0WNJ9-F1
#
_entry.id   AF-A0A8E0WNJ9-F1
#
_cell.length_a   1.000
_cell.length_b   1.000
_cell.length_c   1.000
_cell.angle_alpha   90.00
_cell.angle_beta   90.00
_cell.angle_gamma   90.00
#
_symmetry.space_group_name_H-M   'P 1'
#
loop_
_entity.id
_entity.type
_entity.pdbx_description
1 polymer ?
#
loop_
_entity_poly.entity_id
_entity_poly.type
_entity_poly.pdbx_seq_one_letter_code
_entity_poly.pdbx_strand_id
1 'polypeptide(L)'
;MLKLHDFCNRAVLTERGRASRFSCNYHNWVYRNDGSLMGVPDEANFFDLDKKKCGLVPIATDVWEGWIFLNHQKQPEVSLQEFLGDFGTRFAGVSWENTDTSLYFEAHLDANWKVLADAFSETYHIPSIHPATIGKTFASAVNPHSRPLDARFWGPHRQFSTFGNPDYAPPEDAMVEKMAYANRDTGNVLGAAET
;
A
#
# COMPACT_ATOMS: atom_id res chain seq x y z
N MET A 1 -4.71 1.99 -14.30
CA MET A 1 -3.43 2.51 -14.80
C MET A 1 -3.13 3.84 -14.14
N LEU A 2 -2.31 3.82 -13.08
CA LEU A 2 -1.76 5.00 -12.41
C LEU A 2 -0.55 5.50 -13.22
N LYS A 3 -0.34 6.82 -13.32
CA LYS A 3 0.65 7.43 -14.23
C LYS A 3 1.50 8.44 -13.47
N LEU A 4 2.83 8.26 -13.49
CA LEU A 4 3.80 9.13 -12.82
C LEU A 4 4.44 10.13 -13.79
N HIS A 5 4.95 11.19 -13.17
CA HIS A 5 5.43 12.45 -13.73
C HIS A 5 6.43 12.32 -14.89
N ASP A 6 6.09 12.95 -16.03
CA ASP A 6 7.07 13.53 -16.96
C ASP A 6 6.79 15.03 -17.06
N PHE A 7 7.85 15.85 -16.96
CA PHE A 7 7.84 17.30 -16.73
C PHE A 7 7.04 18.13 -17.78
N CYS A 8 6.74 17.56 -18.96
CA CYS A 8 5.90 18.18 -20.00
C CYS A 8 4.47 17.60 -20.12
N ASN A 9 4.11 16.60 -19.30
CA ASN A 9 2.84 15.86 -19.39
C ASN A 9 2.08 15.78 -18.05
N ARG A 10 2.17 16.82 -17.21
CA ARG A 10 1.35 16.92 -16.00
C ARG A 10 -0.11 17.17 -16.37
N ALA A 11 -0.82 16.08 -16.69
CA ALA A 11 -2.19 16.10 -17.19
C ALA A 11 -3.26 16.13 -16.08
N VAL A 12 -2.85 15.95 -14.82
CA VAL A 12 -3.71 15.95 -13.64
C VAL A 12 -3.02 16.76 -12.54
N LEU A 13 -3.75 17.69 -11.91
CA LEU A 13 -3.25 18.53 -10.81
C LEU A 13 -3.90 18.20 -9.47
N THR A 14 -5.02 17.49 -9.48
CA THR A 14 -5.74 17.04 -8.29
C THR A 14 -5.20 15.69 -7.84
N GLU A 15 -5.10 15.48 -6.53
CA GLU A 15 -4.62 14.21 -5.96
C GLU A 15 -5.56 13.03 -6.26
N ARG A 16 -6.87 13.28 -6.33
CA ARG A 16 -7.91 12.27 -6.59
C ARG A 16 -9.09 12.85 -7.36
N GLY A 17 -9.79 12.01 -8.11
CA GLY A 17 -10.98 12.40 -8.85
C GLY A 17 -11.41 11.36 -9.89
N ARG A 18 -12.43 11.71 -10.67
CA ARG A 18 -12.92 10.90 -11.80
C ARG A 18 -12.96 11.76 -13.06
N ALA A 19 -12.32 11.31 -14.13
CA ALA A 19 -12.35 11.97 -15.41
C ALA A 19 -12.36 10.94 -16.56
N SER A 20 -13.06 11.27 -17.64
CA SER A 20 -13.02 10.49 -18.89
C SER A 20 -11.80 10.85 -19.76
N ARG A 21 -11.18 11.99 -19.50
CA ARG A 21 -10.02 12.53 -20.21
C ARG A 21 -9.15 13.39 -19.31
N PHE A 22 -7.88 13.49 -19.66
CA PHE A 22 -6.90 14.34 -18.99
C PHE A 22 -6.32 15.34 -19.97
N SER A 23 -6.00 16.55 -19.52
CA SER A 23 -5.38 17.56 -20.38
C SER A 23 -4.09 18.07 -19.78
N CYS A 24 -3.02 18.10 -20.57
CA CYS A 24 -1.76 18.73 -20.17
C CYS A 24 -1.98 20.22 -19.94
N ASN A 25 -1.60 20.71 -18.76
CA ASN A 25 -1.81 22.12 -18.40
C ASN A 25 -0.86 23.09 -19.11
N TYR A 26 0.08 22.59 -19.92
CA TYR A 26 0.98 23.44 -20.70
C TYR A 26 0.43 23.71 -22.09
N HIS A 27 0.36 22.69 -22.94
CA HIS A 27 -0.04 22.83 -24.34
C HIS A 27 -1.40 22.21 -24.66
N ASN A 28 -2.18 21.85 -23.63
CA ASN A 28 -3.54 21.30 -23.76
C ASN A 28 -3.63 20.05 -24.66
N TRP A 29 -2.58 19.22 -24.67
CA TRP A 29 -2.64 17.88 -25.25
C TRP A 29 -3.60 17.03 -24.42
N VAL A 30 -4.58 16.44 -25.09
CA VAL A 30 -5.67 15.72 -24.44
C VAL A 30 -5.43 14.23 -24.56
N TYR A 31 -5.52 13.53 -23.43
CA TYR A 31 -5.35 12.09 -23.32
C TYR A 31 -6.66 11.44 -22.86
N ARG A 32 -6.95 10.23 -23.37
CA ARG A 32 -8.00 9.38 -22.79
C ARG A 32 -7.57 8.85 -21.42
N ASN A 33 -8.51 8.30 -20.67
CA ASN A 33 -8.21 7.65 -19.38
C ASN A 33 -7.24 6.46 -19.51
N ASP A 34 -7.26 5.75 -20.65
CA ASP A 34 -6.28 4.71 -21.01
C ASP A 34 -4.87 5.26 -21.31
N GLY A 35 -4.72 6.58 -21.53
CA GLY A 35 -3.44 7.24 -21.80
C GLY A 35 -3.11 7.44 -23.26
N SER A 36 -3.94 6.94 -24.18
CA SER A 36 -3.82 7.26 -25.60
C SER A 36 -3.97 8.77 -25.83
N LEU A 37 -3.10 9.32 -26.68
CA LEU A 37 -3.22 10.71 -27.11
C LEU A 37 -4.49 10.84 -27.98
N MET A 38 -5.40 11.67 -27.51
CA MET A 38 -6.71 11.91 -28.13
C MET A 38 -6.63 13.06 -29.12
N GLY A 39 -6.02 14.19 -28.72
CA GLY A 39 -5.97 15.39 -29.53
C GLY A 39 -4.84 16.33 -29.13
N VAL A 40 -4.37 17.08 -30.12
CA VAL A 40 -3.30 18.07 -30.02
C VAL A 40 -3.83 19.39 -30.59
N PRO A 41 -3.71 20.53 -29.88
CA PRO A 41 -4.00 21.81 -30.49
C PRO A 41 -3.12 22.04 -31.72
N ASP A 42 -3.70 22.61 -32.78
CA ASP A 42 -3.02 22.84 -34.06
C ASP A 42 -2.37 21.57 -34.68
N GLU A 43 -2.99 20.40 -34.49
CA GLU A 43 -2.50 19.08 -34.98
C GLU A 43 -2.02 19.11 -36.45
N ALA A 44 -2.68 19.87 -37.32
CA ALA A 44 -2.32 20.00 -38.73
C ALA A 44 -0.94 20.65 -38.99
N ASN A 45 -0.40 21.38 -38.00
CA ASN A 45 0.93 21.99 -38.06
C ASN A 45 2.04 21.06 -37.56
N PHE A 46 1.71 19.88 -37.03
CA PHE A 46 2.66 18.86 -36.60
C PHE A 46 2.85 17.83 -37.72
N PHE A 47 3.81 18.10 -38.61
CA PHE A 47 4.17 17.17 -39.68
C PHE A 47 4.62 15.82 -39.10
N ASP A 48 4.15 14.72 -39.69
CA ASP A 48 4.48 13.34 -39.30
C ASP A 48 4.14 12.95 -37.85
N LEU A 49 3.17 13.63 -37.21
CA LEU A 49 2.71 13.28 -35.87
C LEU A 49 2.02 11.91 -35.83
N ASP A 50 2.73 10.91 -35.29
CA ASP A 50 2.14 9.62 -34.94
C ASP A 50 1.62 9.63 -33.49
N LYS A 51 0.34 9.96 -33.32
CA LYS A 51 -0.31 9.98 -31.99
C LYS A 51 -0.19 8.67 -31.22
N LYS A 52 0.01 7.53 -31.89
CA LYS A 52 0.16 6.22 -31.21
C LYS A 52 1.48 6.13 -30.44
N LYS A 53 2.49 6.92 -30.80
CA LYS A 53 3.79 6.99 -30.13
C LYS A 53 3.87 8.07 -29.05
N CYS A 54 2.84 8.91 -28.94
CA CYS A 54 2.83 10.08 -28.07
C CYS A 54 1.79 9.97 -26.93
N GLY A 55 1.38 8.76 -26.57
CA GLY A 55 0.53 8.53 -25.39
C GLY A 55 1.30 8.72 -24.07
N LEU A 56 0.57 8.76 -22.96
CA LEU A 56 1.16 8.74 -21.62
C LEU A 56 1.92 7.43 -21.40
N VAL A 57 3.04 7.50 -20.68
CA VAL A 57 3.86 6.31 -20.35
C VAL A 57 3.03 5.34 -19.50
N PRO A 58 2.83 4.09 -19.96
CA PRO A 58 2.10 3.10 -19.19
C PRO A 58 2.98 2.59 -18.04
N ILE A 59 2.36 2.37 -16.87
CA ILE A 59 2.96 1.67 -15.74
C ILE A 59 2.29 0.30 -15.66
N ALA A 60 3.07 -0.76 -15.51
CA ALA A 60 2.53 -2.09 -15.32
C ALA A 60 1.79 -2.13 -13.97
N THR A 61 0.56 -2.64 -13.98
CA THR A 61 -0.25 -2.76 -12.77
C THR A 61 -0.87 -4.13 -12.71
N ASP A 62 -0.95 -4.68 -11.51
CA ASP A 62 -1.62 -5.95 -11.25
C ASP A 62 -2.35 -5.87 -9.91
N VAL A 63 -3.29 -6.79 -9.67
CA VAL A 63 -4.17 -6.75 -8.50
C VAL A 63 -4.08 -8.05 -7.72
N TRP A 64 -3.86 -7.95 -6.41
CA TRP A 64 -3.91 -9.08 -5.48
C TRP A 64 -4.84 -8.73 -4.31
N GLU A 65 -5.88 -9.54 -4.07
CA GLU A 65 -6.82 -9.36 -2.95
C GLU A 65 -7.38 -7.93 -2.81
N GLY A 66 -7.65 -7.26 -3.93
CA GLY A 66 -8.14 -5.87 -3.97
C GLY A 66 -7.06 -4.78 -3.90
N TRP A 67 -5.81 -5.14 -3.62
CA TRP A 67 -4.67 -4.23 -3.61
C TRP A 67 -4.08 -4.06 -5.01
N ILE A 68 -3.87 -2.80 -5.42
CA ILE A 68 -3.28 -2.46 -6.72
C ILE A 68 -1.77 -2.28 -6.55
N PHE A 69 -0.98 -3.13 -7.21
CA PHE A 69 0.47 -3.01 -7.26
C PHE A 69 0.91 -2.33 -8.55
N LEU A 70 2.02 -1.60 -8.47
CA LEU A 70 2.64 -0.92 -9.60
C LEU A 70 4.04 -1.47 -9.81
N ASN A 71 4.41 -1.70 -11.07
CA ASN A 71 5.78 -2.00 -11.47
C ASN A 71 6.23 -0.99 -12.52
N HIS A 72 7.37 -0.34 -12.26
CA HIS A 72 7.95 0.68 -13.14
C HIS A 72 8.58 0.09 -14.41
N GLN A 73 8.87 -1.21 -14.42
CA GLN A 73 9.27 -1.91 -15.63
C GLN A 73 8.07 -2.04 -16.56
N LYS A 74 8.23 -1.59 -17.81
CA LYS A 74 7.19 -1.74 -18.84
C LYS A 74 6.77 -3.20 -19.05
N GLN A 75 7.73 -4.11 -18.90
CA GLN A 75 7.53 -5.55 -18.88
C GLN A 75 8.21 -6.05 -17.61
N PRO A 76 7.44 -6.32 -16.54
CA PRO A 76 7.96 -6.90 -15.31
C PRO A 76 8.76 -8.18 -15.60
N GLU A 77 9.92 -8.33 -14.96
CA GLU A 77 10.73 -9.56 -15.05
C GLU A 77 10.02 -10.77 -14.42
N VAL A 78 9.15 -10.51 -13.44
CA VAL A 78 8.28 -11.49 -12.78
C VAL A 78 6.87 -10.94 -12.67
N SER A 79 5.86 -11.81 -12.73
CA SER A 79 4.47 -11.45 -12.46
C SER A 79 4.25 -11.09 -10.99
N LEU A 80 3.14 -10.41 -10.66
CA LEU A 80 2.80 -10.14 -9.26
C LEU A 80 2.60 -11.44 -8.47
N GLN A 81 1.98 -12.44 -9.08
CA GLN A 81 1.79 -13.76 -8.47
C GLN A 81 3.12 -14.44 -8.13
N GLU A 82 4.09 -14.42 -9.03
CA GLU A 82 5.43 -14.97 -8.79
C GLU A 82 6.20 -14.16 -7.75
N PHE A 83 6.08 -12.83 -7.79
CA PHE A 83 6.72 -11.94 -6.81
C PHE A 83 6.19 -12.21 -5.39
N LEU A 84 4.88 -12.36 -5.23
CA LEU A 84 4.24 -12.64 -3.94
C LEU A 84 4.46 -14.09 -3.49
N GLY A 85 4.47 -15.04 -4.42
CA GLY A 85 4.69 -16.47 -4.16
C GLY A 85 3.81 -17.02 -3.03
N ASP A 86 4.38 -17.92 -2.23
CA ASP A 86 3.70 -18.57 -1.11
C ASP A 86 3.20 -17.57 -0.04
N PHE A 87 3.86 -16.42 0.09
CA PHE A 87 3.40 -15.36 0.99
C PHE A 87 2.03 -14.85 0.53
N GLY A 88 1.89 -14.52 -0.75
CA GLY A 88 0.61 -14.10 -1.32
C GLY A 88 -0.47 -15.18 -1.18
N THR A 89 -0.13 -16.46 -1.38
CA THR A 89 -1.08 -17.56 -1.20
C THR A 89 -1.52 -17.72 0.25
N ARG A 90 -0.61 -17.59 1.22
CA ARG A 90 -0.90 -17.76 2.65
C ARG A 90 -1.87 -16.70 3.19
N PHE A 91 -1.82 -15.49 2.65
CA PHE A 91 -2.67 -14.38 3.07
C PHE A 91 -3.84 -14.12 2.11
N ALA A 92 -4.03 -15.00 1.12
CA ALA A 92 -5.19 -14.95 0.24
C ALA A 92 -6.49 -15.23 1.01
N GLY A 93 -7.60 -14.65 0.57
CA GLY A 93 -8.92 -14.86 1.18
C GLY A 93 -9.14 -14.21 2.55
N VAL A 94 -8.18 -13.43 3.07
CA VAL A 94 -8.41 -12.59 4.25
C VAL A 94 -9.46 -11.52 3.90
N SER A 95 -10.56 -11.50 4.65
CA SER A 95 -11.57 -10.45 4.51
C SER A 95 -11.02 -9.12 4.99
N TRP A 96 -10.95 -8.14 4.08
CA TRP A 96 -10.65 -6.75 4.41
C TRP A 96 -11.97 -6.01 4.59
N GLU A 97 -12.46 -5.93 5.82
CA GLU A 97 -13.67 -5.16 6.10
C GLU A 97 -13.41 -3.66 6.00
N ASN A 98 -14.39 -2.89 5.50
CA ASN A 98 -14.33 -1.44 5.40
C ASN A 98 -13.12 -0.91 4.59
N THR A 99 -12.76 -1.56 3.48
CA THR A 99 -11.64 -1.11 2.60
C THR A 99 -11.81 0.30 2.03
N ASP A 100 -13.02 0.85 2.10
CA ASP A 100 -13.35 2.23 1.74
C ASP A 100 -13.17 3.22 2.90
N THR A 101 -12.99 2.72 4.13
CA THR A 101 -12.75 3.50 5.35
C THR A 101 -11.27 3.44 5.72
N SER A 102 -10.49 4.36 5.15
CA SER A 102 -9.06 4.48 5.44
C SER A 102 -8.79 5.66 6.37
N LEU A 103 -7.93 5.44 7.37
CA LEU A 103 -7.24 6.52 8.05
C LEU A 103 -5.91 6.74 7.33
N TYR A 104 -5.73 7.94 6.78
CA TYR A 104 -4.50 8.34 6.11
C TYR A 104 -3.72 9.31 6.99
N PHE A 105 -2.49 8.95 7.33
CA PHE A 105 -1.55 9.79 8.04
C PHE A 105 -0.30 9.97 7.18
N GLU A 106 0.14 11.21 7.04
CA GLU A 106 1.36 11.55 6.32
C GLU A 106 2.32 12.27 7.25
N ALA A 107 3.57 11.83 7.26
CA ALA A 107 4.63 12.46 8.01
C ALA A 107 5.92 12.44 7.18
N HIS A 108 6.65 13.56 7.19
CA HIS A 108 8.01 13.60 6.67
C HIS A 108 8.97 13.21 7.80
N LEU A 109 9.76 12.16 7.57
CA LEU A 109 10.78 11.69 8.49
C LEU A 109 12.15 11.79 7.83
N ASP A 110 13.10 12.43 8.52
CA ASP A 110 14.51 12.51 8.09
C ASP A 110 15.25 11.20 8.38
N ALA A 111 14.76 10.11 7.79
CA ALA A 111 15.27 8.76 7.99
C ALA A 111 15.28 7.97 6.69
N ASN A 112 16.12 6.94 6.63
CA ASN A 112 16.05 5.99 5.53
C ASN A 112 14.76 5.15 5.68
N TRP A 113 13.99 5.00 4.59
CA TRP A 113 12.73 4.25 4.60
C TRP A 113 12.88 2.80 5.12
N LYS A 114 14.06 2.19 4.96
CA LYS A 114 14.32 0.83 5.47
C LYS A 114 14.24 0.74 7.00
N VAL A 115 14.60 1.80 7.72
CA VAL A 115 14.51 1.83 9.18
C VAL A 115 13.05 1.69 9.63
N LEU A 116 12.13 2.37 8.93
CA LEU A 116 10.70 2.21 9.19
C LEU A 116 10.24 0.79 8.87
N ALA A 117 10.57 0.28 7.68
CA ALA A 117 10.19 -1.07 7.28
C ALA A 117 10.69 -2.15 8.28
N ASP A 118 11.90 -1.99 8.81
CA ASP A 118 12.47 -2.90 9.81
C ASP A 118 11.79 -2.76 11.17
N ALA A 119 11.45 -1.55 11.62
CA ALA A 119 10.69 -1.33 12.86
C ALA A 119 9.30 -2.00 12.82
N PHE A 120 8.64 -2.06 11.66
CA PHE A 120 7.38 -2.80 11.52
C PHE A 120 7.54 -4.31 11.32
N SER A 121 8.77 -4.83 11.32
CA SER A 121 9.08 -6.25 11.11
C SER A 121 9.56 -6.96 12.38
N GLU A 122 9.49 -6.30 13.54
CA GLU A 122 9.79 -6.86 14.85
C GLU A 122 8.98 -6.17 15.95
N THR A 123 8.99 -6.76 17.15
CA THR A 123 8.21 -6.29 18.31
C THR A 123 9.08 -6.04 19.54
N TYR A 124 10.40 -6.18 19.41
CA TYR A 124 11.35 -6.12 20.51
C TYR A 124 11.40 -4.72 21.15
N HIS A 125 11.25 -3.67 20.35
CA HIS A 125 11.23 -2.29 20.87
C HIS A 125 9.93 -1.94 21.60
N ILE A 126 8.82 -2.63 21.30
CA ILE A 126 7.47 -2.19 21.67
C ILE A 126 7.33 -1.96 23.18
N PRO A 127 7.70 -2.92 24.07
CA PRO A 127 7.58 -2.71 25.50
C PRO A 127 8.38 -1.52 26.04
N SER A 128 9.48 -1.16 25.36
CA SER A 128 10.39 -0.10 25.81
C SER A 128 9.97 1.28 25.34
N ILE A 129 9.57 1.45 24.07
CA ILE A 129 9.34 2.77 23.48
C ILE A 129 7.85 3.13 23.34
N HIS A 130 6.96 2.16 23.52
CA HIS A 130 5.50 2.36 23.46
C HIS A 130 4.77 2.15 24.81
N PRO A 131 5.33 2.53 25.99
CA PRO A 131 4.68 2.24 27.26
C PRO A 131 3.31 2.93 27.44
N ALA A 132 3.08 4.04 26.73
CA ALA A 132 1.86 4.83 26.77
C ALA A 132 0.91 4.61 25.58
N THR A 133 1.29 3.78 24.60
CA THR A 133 0.47 3.47 23.41
C THR A 133 0.24 1.96 23.34
N ILE A 134 0.81 1.31 22.32
CA ILE A 134 0.61 -0.11 22.01
C ILE A 134 1.45 -1.07 22.88
N GLY A 135 2.16 -0.59 23.90
CA GLY A 135 2.96 -1.45 24.77
C GLY A 135 2.10 -2.53 25.45
N LYS A 136 0.95 -2.13 26.02
CA LYS A 136 0.03 -3.04 26.71
C LYS A 136 -0.70 -3.99 25.76
N THR A 137 -0.69 -3.68 24.46
CA THR A 137 -1.27 -4.52 23.41
C THR A 137 -0.44 -5.78 23.16
N PHE A 138 0.88 -5.62 23.13
CA PHE A 138 1.80 -6.71 22.77
C PHE A 138 2.56 -7.27 23.98
N ALA A 139 2.56 -6.57 25.12
CA ALA A 139 3.15 -7.02 26.36
C ALA A 139 2.07 -7.42 27.37
N SER A 140 2.21 -8.60 27.96
CA SER A 140 1.33 -9.13 29.01
C SER A 140 2.15 -9.63 30.20
N ALA A 141 1.48 -10.07 31.27
CA ALA A 141 2.18 -10.68 32.41
C ALA A 141 2.97 -11.94 32.01
N VAL A 142 2.50 -12.68 31.00
CA VAL A 142 3.12 -13.94 30.53
C VAL A 142 4.10 -13.73 29.36
N ASN A 143 4.03 -12.59 28.66
CA ASN A 143 4.99 -12.19 27.63
C ASN A 143 5.35 -10.71 27.76
N PRO A 144 6.09 -10.30 28.82
CA PRO A 144 6.34 -8.88 29.12
C PRO A 144 7.28 -8.21 28.12
N HIS A 145 7.98 -9.00 27.29
CA HIS A 145 8.96 -8.51 26.32
C HIS A 145 8.50 -8.70 24.87
N SER A 146 7.21 -8.98 24.64
CA SER A 146 6.63 -9.16 23.29
C SER A 146 7.46 -10.10 22.41
N ARG A 147 7.91 -11.23 22.99
CA ARG A 147 8.75 -12.19 22.28
C ARG A 147 7.98 -12.81 21.10
N PRO A 148 8.64 -13.00 19.93
CA PRO A 148 8.02 -13.65 18.78
C PRO A 148 7.51 -15.05 19.08
N LEU A 149 6.43 -15.42 18.42
CA LEU A 149 5.94 -16.79 18.30
C LEU A 149 6.49 -17.49 17.05
N ASP A 150 6.59 -16.75 15.94
CA ASP A 150 7.03 -17.28 14.65
C ASP A 150 7.65 -16.15 13.81
N ALA A 151 8.70 -16.49 13.07
CA ALA A 151 9.35 -15.60 12.13
C ALA A 151 9.74 -16.40 10.88
N ARG A 152 9.24 -15.97 9.72
CA ARG A 152 9.44 -16.67 8.44
C ARG A 152 9.91 -15.72 7.35
N PHE A 153 10.73 -16.27 6.46
CA PHE A 153 11.21 -15.60 5.26
C PHE A 153 10.68 -16.34 4.04
N TRP A 154 10.11 -15.59 3.11
CA TRP A 154 9.44 -16.07 1.90
C TRP A 154 10.03 -15.31 0.70
N GLY A 155 11.30 -15.59 0.40
CA GLY A 155 12.06 -14.81 -0.57
C GLY A 155 12.16 -13.35 -0.14
N PRO A 156 11.62 -12.38 -0.91
CA PRO A 156 11.64 -10.96 -0.55
C PRO A 156 10.67 -10.59 0.59
N HIS A 157 9.74 -11.49 0.95
CA HIS A 157 8.73 -11.23 1.96
C HIS A 157 9.10 -11.83 3.30
N ARG A 158 8.60 -11.23 4.38
CA ARG A 158 8.83 -11.68 5.75
C ARG A 158 7.54 -11.63 6.54
N GLN A 159 7.32 -12.63 7.38
CA GLN A 159 6.22 -12.68 8.31
C GLN A 159 6.79 -12.74 9.72
N PHE A 160 6.23 -11.94 10.60
CA PHE A 160 6.51 -11.97 12.03
C PHE A 160 5.20 -12.12 12.80
N SER A 161 5.16 -13.00 13.79
CA SER A 161 4.00 -13.21 14.65
C SER A 161 4.41 -13.05 16.11
N THR A 162 3.60 -12.34 16.89
CA THR A 162 3.74 -12.18 18.33
C THR A 162 2.42 -12.48 19.01
N PHE A 163 2.50 -12.79 20.31
CA PHE A 163 1.32 -12.92 21.15
C PHE A 163 0.68 -11.54 21.38
N GLY A 164 -0.61 -11.40 21.04
CA GLY A 164 -1.42 -10.26 21.47
C GLY A 164 -1.92 -10.46 22.90
N ASN A 165 -1.92 -9.41 23.71
CA ASN A 165 -2.42 -9.47 25.08
C ASN A 165 -3.95 -9.61 25.09
N PRO A 166 -4.51 -10.76 25.51
CA PRO A 166 -5.96 -10.99 25.49
C PRO A 166 -6.71 -10.16 26.53
N ASP A 167 -6.03 -9.75 27.60
CA ASP A 167 -6.63 -9.00 28.70
C ASP A 167 -6.67 -7.49 28.42
N TYR A 168 -6.09 -7.04 27.30
CA TYR A 168 -6.06 -5.64 26.94
C TYR A 168 -7.36 -5.20 26.24
N ALA A 169 -7.90 -4.08 26.70
CA ALA A 169 -8.98 -3.36 26.05
C ALA A 169 -8.52 -1.93 25.76
N PRO A 170 -8.53 -1.49 24.49
CA PRO A 170 -8.23 -0.11 24.16
C PRO A 170 -9.14 0.88 24.90
N PRO A 171 -8.63 2.04 25.35
CA PRO A 171 -9.45 3.12 25.90
C PRO A 171 -10.57 3.57 24.96
N GLU A 172 -11.65 4.15 25.51
CA GLU A 172 -12.82 4.51 24.70
C GLU A 172 -12.52 5.52 23.58
N ASP A 173 -11.57 6.41 23.80
CA ASP A 173 -11.12 7.47 22.91
C ASP A 173 -9.98 7.03 21.96
N ALA A 174 -9.42 5.82 22.14
CA ALA A 174 -8.31 5.31 21.35
C ALA A 174 -8.76 4.72 20.00
N MET A 175 -9.23 5.58 19.10
CA MET A 175 -9.82 5.21 17.80
C MET A 175 -8.94 4.24 16.97
N VAL A 176 -7.64 4.51 16.87
CA VAL A 176 -6.71 3.70 16.08
C VAL A 176 -6.47 2.33 16.72
N GLU A 177 -6.29 2.29 18.04
CA GLU A 177 -6.08 1.04 18.78
C GLU A 177 -7.34 0.16 18.73
N LYS A 178 -8.54 0.76 18.81
CA LYS A 178 -9.80 0.05 18.62
C LYS A 178 -9.92 -0.58 17.23
N MET A 179 -9.50 0.13 16.18
CA MET A 179 -9.49 -0.44 14.82
C MET A 179 -8.56 -1.66 14.74
N ALA A 180 -7.38 -1.60 15.36
CA ALA A 180 -6.45 -2.73 15.41
C ALA A 180 -6.98 -3.90 16.29
N TYR A 181 -7.79 -3.61 17.30
CA TYR A 181 -8.35 -4.59 18.25
C TYR A 181 -9.77 -5.07 17.94
N ALA A 182 -10.40 -4.57 16.88
CA ALA A 182 -11.80 -4.84 16.58
C ALA A 182 -12.08 -6.33 16.30
N ASN A 183 -11.06 -7.12 15.93
CA ASN A 183 -11.16 -8.55 15.68
C ASN A 183 -11.11 -9.40 16.97
N ARG A 184 -11.95 -9.07 17.96
CA ARG A 184 -12.09 -9.87 19.19
C ARG A 184 -12.65 -11.26 18.92
N ASP A 185 -13.51 -11.40 17.92
CA ASP A 185 -14.18 -12.66 17.60
C ASP A 185 -13.23 -13.72 17.02
N THR A 186 -12.07 -13.31 16.47
CA THR A 186 -11.01 -14.22 16.00
C THR A 186 -9.86 -14.39 17.01
N GLY A 187 -10.03 -13.91 18.26
CA GLY A 187 -9.04 -14.09 19.32
C GLY A 187 -7.88 -13.08 19.30
N ASN A 188 -8.13 -11.84 18.85
CA ASN A 188 -7.11 -10.77 18.76
C ASN A 188 -5.93 -11.12 17.82
N VAL A 189 -6.19 -11.88 16.77
CA VAL A 189 -5.17 -12.13 15.73
C VAL A 189 -5.30 -11.05 14.66
N LEU A 190 -4.34 -10.13 14.64
CA LEU A 190 -4.11 -9.25 13.49
C LEU A 190 -3.68 -10.14 12.31
N GLY A 191 -4.64 -10.48 11.43
CA GLY A 191 -4.37 -11.12 10.14
C GLY A 191 -4.39 -12.65 10.08
N ALA A 192 -5.18 -13.35 10.93
CA ALA A 192 -5.43 -14.76 10.67
C ALA A 192 -6.44 -14.90 9.52
N ALA A 193 -5.96 -15.28 8.33
CA ALA A 193 -6.74 -16.17 7.48
C ALA A 193 -7.09 -17.39 8.35
N GLU A 194 -8.38 -17.72 8.45
CA GLU A 194 -8.79 -18.98 9.08
C GLU A 194 -8.06 -20.13 8.39
N THR A 195 -7.39 -20.96 9.20
CA THR A 195 -6.64 -22.14 8.74
C THR A 195 -7.55 -23.21 8.14
#